data_AF-A0A2T7CH44-F1
#
_entry.id   AF-A0A2T7CH44-F1
#
_cell.length_a   1.000
_cell.length_b   1.000
_cell.length_c   1.000
_cell.angle_alpha   90.00
_cell.angle_beta   90.00
_cell.angle_gamma   90.00
#
_symmetry.space_group_name_H-M   'P 1'
#
loop_
_entity.id
_entity.type
_entity.pdbx_description
1 polymer ?
#
loop_
_entity_poly.entity_id
_entity_poly.type
_entity_poly.pdbx_seq_one_letter_code
_entity_poly.pdbx_strand_id
1 'polypeptide(L)' 'MISSATLWCIWKLRNDIHFQNTRWRDVGDLLMRIAGTVQNWTILCRGNLKDRLTTWAEDLKRIASRPGRITG' A
#
# COMPACT_ATOMS: atom_id res chain seq x y z
N MET A 1 -6.74 3.73 10.36
CA MET A 1 -5.33 3.70 9.91
C MET A 1 -5.19 3.08 8.53
N ILE A 2 -5.69 1.86 8.29
CA ILE A 2 -5.57 1.22 6.96
C ILE A 2 -6.37 1.99 5.90
N SER A 3 -7.66 2.29 6.11
CA SER A 3 -8.45 3.09 5.15
C SER A 3 -7.80 4.46 4.87
N SER A 4 -7.21 5.07 5.90
CA SER A 4 -6.48 6.33 5.82
C SER A 4 -5.20 6.21 4.98
N ALA A 5 -4.43 5.13 5.15
CA ALA A 5 -3.25 4.83 4.35
C ALA A 5 -3.61 4.50 2.90
N THR A 6 -4.70 3.77 2.66
CA THR A 6 -5.23 3.49 1.32
C THR A 6 -5.65 4.78 0.61
N LEU A 7 -6.43 5.63 1.28
CA LEU A 7 -6.83 6.95 0.76
C LEU A 7 -5.61 7.83 0.46
N TRP A 8 -4.61 7.82 1.35
CA TRP A 8 -3.36 8.55 1.15
C TRP A 8 -2.58 8.06 -0.09
N CYS A 9 -2.45 6.74 -0.26
CA CYS A 9 -1.77 6.16 -1.42
C CYS A 9 -2.52 6.43 -2.73
N ILE A 10 -3.86 6.35 -2.72
CA ILE A 10 -4.69 6.69 -3.89
C ILE A 10 -4.54 8.17 -4.24
N TRP A 11 -4.60 9.05 -3.24
CA TRP A 11 -4.41 10.48 -3.43
C TRP A 11 -3.02 10.79 -3.99
N LYS A 12 -1.98 10.16 -3.44
CA LYS A 12 -0.61 10.30 -3.92
C LYS A 12 -0.44 9.78 -5.35
N LEU A 13 -1.02 8.63 -5.68
CA LEU A 13 -1.02 8.07 -7.03
C LEU A 13 -1.68 9.02 -8.04
N ARG A 14 -2.84 9.59 -7.69
CA ARG A 14 -3.52 10.59 -8.53
C ARG A 14 -2.64 11.82 -8.78
N ASN A 15 -1.95 12.31 -7.74
CA ASN A 15 -1.01 13.41 -7.88
C ASN A 15 0.20 13.03 -8.75
N ASP A 16 0.75 11.83 -8.60
CA ASP A 16 1.90 11.34 -9.39
C ASP A 16 1.55 11.25 -10.89
N ILE A 17 0.36 10.74 -11.21
CA ILE A 17 -0.13 10.64 -12.59
C ILE A 17 -0.28 12.05 -13.20
N HIS A 18 -0.88 12.98 -12.45
CA HIS A 18 -1.21 14.31 -12.97
C HIS A 18 -0.01 15.26 -13.02
N PHE A 19 0.90 15.20 -12.04
CA PHE A 19 2.01 16.15 -11.90
C PHE A 19 3.38 15.58 -12.26
N GLN A 20 3.59 14.26 -12.18
CA GLN A 20 4.87 13.60 -12.51
C GLN A 20 4.81 12.78 -13.81
N ASN A 21 3.66 12.77 -14.50
CA ASN A 21 3.40 11.97 -15.70
C ASN A 21 3.71 10.46 -15.48
N THR A 22 3.59 9.99 -14.23
CA THR A 22 3.87 8.61 -13.89
C THR A 22 2.74 7.74 -14.41
N ARG A 23 3.06 6.75 -15.25
CA ARG A 23 2.09 5.74 -15.69
C ARG A 23 1.91 4.69 -14.59
N TRP A 24 0.69 4.59 -14.06
CA TRP A 24 0.30 3.49 -13.19
C TRP A 24 0.36 2.18 -14.00
N ARG A 25 1.20 1.24 -13.54
CA ARG A 25 1.52 0.03 -14.29
C ARG A 25 0.75 -1.19 -13.82
N ASP A 26 0.53 -1.32 -12.51
CA ASP A 26 -0.18 -2.45 -11.93
C ASP A 26 -0.73 -2.14 -10.52
N VAL A 27 -1.81 -2.83 -10.12
CA VAL A 27 -2.40 -2.73 -8.78
C VAL A 27 -1.43 -3.19 -7.69
N GLY A 28 -0.51 -4.10 -8.00
CA GLY A 28 0.57 -4.54 -7.13
C GLY A 28 1.51 -3.41 -6.69
N ASP A 29 1.83 -2.45 -7.57
CA ASP A 29 2.66 -1.29 -7.19
C ASP A 29 1.95 -0.41 -6.15
N LEU A 30 0.63 -0.23 -6.33
CA LEU A 30 -0.20 0.49 -5.36
C LEU A 30 -0.27 -0.25 -4.02
N LEU A 31 -0.45 -1.57 -4.04
CA LEU A 31 -0.48 -2.39 -2.83
C LEU A 31 0.87 -2.38 -2.08
N MET A 32 2.00 -2.40 -2.79
CA MET A 32 3.33 -2.25 -2.19
C MET A 32 3.51 -0.87 -1.55
N ARG A 33 3.04 0.21 -2.21
CA ARG A 33 3.05 1.57 -1.64
C ARG A 33 2.19 1.68 -0.38
N ILE A 34 1.03 1.03 -0.38
CA ILE A 34 0.15 0.95 0.81
C ILE A 34 0.87 0.20 1.93
N ALA A 35 1.45 -0.97 1.66
CA ALA A 35 2.18 -1.74 2.65
C ALA A 35 3.38 -0.97 3.22
N GLY A 36 4.13 -0.26 2.39
CA GLY A 36 5.24 0.60 2.82
C GLY A 36 4.77 1.79 3.67
N THR A 37 3.64 2.40 3.31
CA THR A 37 3.05 3.50 4.09
C THR A 37 2.55 3.01 5.46
N VAL A 38 1.90 1.85 5.50
CA VAL A 38 1.44 1.21 6.73
C VAL A 38 2.64 0.82 7.62
N GLN A 39 3.72 0.29 7.04
CA GLN A 39 4.97 0.03 7.76
C GLN A 39 5.57 1.32 8.31
N ASN A 40 5.63 2.40 7.53
CA ASN A 40 6.17 3.67 8.02
C ASN A 40 5.33 4.25 9.17
N TRP A 41 4.01 4.05 9.12
CA TRP A 41 3.10 4.48 10.18
C TRP A 41 3.11 3.59 11.42
N THR A 42 3.69 2.39 11.35
CA THR A 42 3.86 1.55 12.55
C THR A 42 4.75 2.20 13.61
N ILE A 43 5.58 3.19 13.25
CA ILE A 43 6.37 4.00 14.20
C ILE A 43 5.45 4.81 15.12
N LEU A 44 4.27 5.21 14.64
CA LEU A 44 3.27 5.91 15.46
C LEU A 44 2.45 4.97 16.35
N CYS A 45 2.45 3.65 16.10
CA CYS A 45 1.72 2.69 16.90
C CYS A 45 2.60 2.08 18.01
N ARG A 46 2.15 2.15 19.26
CA ARG A 46 2.79 1.46 20.40
C ARG A 46 2.11 0.12 20.69
N GLY A 47 2.90 -0.88 21.06
CA GLY A 47 2.42 -2.18 21.56
C GLY A 47 1.84 -3.11 20.49
N ASN A 48 0.82 -3.89 20.86
CA ASN A 48 0.24 -5.00 20.09
C ASN A 48 -0.33 -4.59 18.70
N LEU A 49 -0.61 -3.30 18.50
CA LEU A 49 -1.03 -2.78 17.19
C LEU A 49 0.09 -2.81 16.15
N LYS A 50 1.35 -2.68 16.58
CA LYS A 50 2.52 -2.73 15.70
C LYS A 50 2.60 -4.10 15.05
N ASP A 51 2.63 -5.17 15.84
CA ASP A 51 2.72 -6.55 15.37
C ASP A 51 1.64 -6.85 14.32
N ARG A 52 0.37 -6.57 14.66
CA ARG A 52 -0.76 -6.73 13.73
C ARG A 52 -0.55 -5.96 12.43
N LEU A 53 -0.16 -4.68 12.49
CA LEU A 53 0.06 -3.87 11.29
C LEU A 53 1.22 -4.40 10.43
N THR A 54 2.27 -4.95 11.06
CA THR A 54 3.34 -5.64 10.34
C THR A 54 2.83 -6.88 9.62
N THR A 55 2.04 -7.73 10.30
CA THR A 55 1.42 -8.91 9.68
C THR A 55 0.51 -8.53 8.50
N TRP A 56 -0.28 -7.46 8.65
CA TRP A 56 -1.13 -6.95 7.57
C TRP A 56 -0.32 -6.40 6.39
N ALA A 57 0.78 -5.69 6.65
CA ALA A 57 1.65 -5.19 5.60
C ALA A 57 2.37 -6.32 4.85
N GLU A 58 2.77 -7.38 5.56
CA GLU A 58 3.35 -8.60 4.98
C GLU A 58 2.32 -9.31 4.08
N ASP A 59 1.07 -9.44 4.53
CA ASP A 59 0.01 -10.06 3.74
C ASP A 59 -0.32 -9.22 2.48
N LEU A 60 -0.37 -7.90 2.61
CA LEU A 60 -0.50 -6.98 1.49
C LEU A 60 0.65 -7.11 0.48
N LYS A 61 1.89 -7.21 0.95
CA LYS A 61 3.06 -7.47 0.08
C LYS A 61 2.93 -8.83 -0.60
N ARG A 62 2.49 -9.86 0.12
CA ARG A 62 2.28 -11.21 -0.44
C ARG A 62 1.22 -11.21 -1.55
N ILE A 63 0.13 -10.47 -1.36
CA ILE A 63 -0.92 -10.30 -2.38
C ILE A 63 -0.39 -9.48 -3.56
N ALA A 64 0.37 -8.42 -3.30
CA ALA A 64 0.98 -7.57 -4.33
C ALA A 64 2.02 -8.29 -5.19
N SER A 65 2.77 -9.21 -4.59
CA SER A 65 3.81 -10.00 -5.27
C SER A 65 3.25 -11.16 -6.10
N ARG A 66 1.94 -11.43 -6.05
CA ARG A 66 1.31 -12.43 -6.90
C ARG A 66 1.01 -11.81 -8.28
N PRO A 67 1.70 -12.23 -9.36
CA PRO A 67 1.38 -11.75 -10.70
C PRO A 67 -0.04 -12.19 -11.07
N GLY A 68 -0.83 -11.25 -11.59
CA GLY A 68 -2.28 -11.29 -11.58
C GLY A 68 -2.93 -12.56 -12.14
N ARG A 69 -3.87 -13.13 -11.38
CA ARG A 69 -5.07 -13.77 -11.94
C ARG A 69 -6.16 -12.70 -12.05
N ILE A 70 -5.99 -11.78 -12.97
CA ILE A 70 -7.14 -11.10 -13.56
C ILE A 70 -7.41 -11.89 -14.84
N THR A 71 -8.00 -13.07 -14.70
CA THR A 71 -8.65 -13.75 -15.83
C THR A 71 -9.81 -12.85 -16.25
N GLY A 72 -9.81 -12.48 -17.54
CA GLY A 72 -10.82 -11.64 -18.17
C GLY A 72 -12.22 -12.25 -18.17
#